data_AF-A0A151SY88-F1
#
_entry.id   AF-A0A151SY88-F1
#
_cell.length_a   1.000
_cell.length_b   1.000
_cell.length_c   1.000
_cell.angle_alpha   90.00
_cell.angle_beta   90.00
_cell.angle_gamma   90.00
#
_symmetry.space_group_name_H-M   'P 1'
#
loop_
_entity.id
_entity.type
_entity.pdbx_description
1 polymer ?
#
loop_
_entity_poly.entity_id
_entity_poly.type
_entity_poly.pdbx_seq_one_letter_code
_entity_poly.pdbx_strand_id
1 'polypeptide(L)'
;MLRVVLKGNHKSWDEYLPHIEFAYNWVVHKTTKISPFEVVYDFNPFTPLDLIPHPNTHHYFHKEGVSKADFLKKLHEGAKDHI
;
A
#
# COMPACT_ATOMS: atom_id res chain seq x y z
N MET A 1 -9.88 -1.75 -19.42
CA MET A 1 -8.67 -2.38 -18.85
C MET A 1 -7.84 -3.07 -19.92
N LEU A 2 -8.34 -4.16 -20.52
CA LEU A 2 -7.61 -4.94 -21.55
C LEU A 2 -7.05 -4.09 -22.71
N ARG A 3 -7.87 -3.25 -23.35
CA ARG A 3 -7.40 -2.36 -24.45
C ARG A 3 -6.24 -1.44 -24.05
N VAL A 4 -6.23 -1.00 -22.78
CA VAL A 4 -5.19 -0.09 -22.25
C VAL A 4 -3.90 -0.85 -21.99
N VAL A 5 -3.99 -2.07 -21.44
CA VAL A 5 -2.83 -2.92 -21.14
C VAL A 5 -2.14 -3.38 -22.43
N LEU A 6 -2.93 -3.74 -23.45
CA LEU A 6 -2.37 -4.26 -24.71
C LEU A 6 -1.66 -3.22 -25.56
N LYS A 7 -1.97 -1.92 -25.40
CA LYS A 7 -1.36 -0.81 -26.17
C LYS A 7 -1.23 -1.09 -27.68
N GLY A 8 -2.20 -1.80 -28.27
CA GLY A 8 -2.22 -2.17 -29.70
C GLY A 8 -1.49 -3.47 -30.05
N ASN A 9 -0.78 -4.11 -29.12
CA ASN A 9 -0.23 -5.45 -29.30
C ASN A 9 -1.28 -6.51 -28.90
N HIS A 10 -1.98 -7.04 -29.91
CA HIS A 10 -3.03 -8.04 -29.71
C HIS A 10 -2.51 -9.48 -29.62
N LYS A 11 -1.20 -9.74 -29.71
CA LYS A 11 -0.66 -11.10 -29.78
C LYS A 11 -0.49 -11.78 -28.43
N SER A 12 -0.35 -11.02 -27.35
CA SER A 12 -0.08 -11.53 -25.99
C SER A 12 -1.21 -11.22 -25.01
N TRP A 13 -2.44 -11.13 -25.51
CA TRP A 13 -3.59 -10.78 -24.67
C TRP A 13 -3.88 -11.80 -23.57
N ASP A 14 -3.57 -13.06 -23.84
CA ASP A 14 -3.66 -14.21 -22.96
C ASP A 14 -2.65 -14.12 -21.81
N GLU A 15 -1.43 -13.64 -22.06
CA GLU A 15 -0.41 -13.43 -21.02
C GLU A 15 -0.85 -12.39 -19.97
N TYR A 16 -1.57 -11.35 -20.40
CA TYR A 16 -2.06 -10.29 -19.51
C TYR A 16 -3.41 -10.61 -18.87
N LEU A 17 -4.14 -11.62 -19.36
CA LEU A 17 -5.49 -11.91 -18.91
C LEU A 17 -5.56 -12.19 -17.41
N PRO A 18 -4.69 -13.02 -16.79
CA PRO A 18 -4.74 -13.28 -15.36
C PRO A 18 -4.51 -12.02 -14.52
N HIS A 19 -3.62 -11.13 -14.98
CA HIS A 19 -3.29 -9.88 -14.29
C HIS A 19 -4.47 -8.91 -14.31
N ILE A 20 -5.17 -8.84 -15.44
CA ILE A 20 -6.35 -7.97 -15.62
C ILE A 20 -7.52 -8.49 -14.81
N GLU A 21 -7.77 -9.80 -14.86
CA GLU A 21 -8.80 -10.46 -14.06
C GLU A 21 -8.59 -10.20 -12.57
N PHE A 22 -7.38 -10.44 -12.09
CA PHE A 22 -7.03 -10.18 -10.70
C PHE A 22 -7.26 -8.71 -10.33
N ALA A 23 -6.74 -7.76 -11.11
CA ALA A 23 -6.92 -6.34 -10.84
C ALA A 23 -8.40 -5.90 -10.84
N TYR A 24 -9.21 -6.48 -11.73
CA TYR A 24 -10.64 -6.20 -11.78
C TYR A 24 -11.40 -6.74 -10.56
N ASN A 25 -11.07 -7.96 -10.15
CA ASN A 25 -11.71 -8.64 -9.01
C ASN A 25 -11.25 -8.11 -7.64
N TRP A 26 -10.05 -7.53 -7.59
CA TRP A 26 -9.46 -7.00 -6.36
C TRP A 26 -9.93 -5.60 -5.99
N VAL A 27 -10.19 -4.74 -6.98
CA VAL A 27 -10.56 -3.34 -6.72
C VAL A 27 -11.98 -3.23 -6.16
N VAL A 28 -12.17 -2.38 -5.16
CA VAL A 28 -13.51 -2.02 -4.65
C VAL A 28 -14.23 -1.14 -5.68
N HIS A 29 -15.41 -1.59 -6.13
CA HIS A 29 -16.14 -0.86 -7.16
C HIS A 29 -16.95 0.29 -6.55
N LYS A 30 -16.97 1.45 -7.24
CA LYS A 30 -17.60 2.68 -6.73
C LYS A 30 -19.10 2.52 -6.44
N THR A 31 -19.80 1.74 -7.27
CA THR A 31 -21.25 1.54 -7.23
C THR A 31 -21.66 0.61 -6.09
N THR A 32 -20.99 -0.54 -5.95
CA THR A 32 -21.34 -1.58 -4.99
C THR A 32 -20.65 -1.39 -3.64
N LYS A 33 -19.58 -0.59 -3.59
CA LYS A 33 -18.72 -0.37 -2.42
C LYS A 33 -18.01 -1.64 -1.91
N ILE A 34 -18.02 -2.70 -2.70
CA ILE A 34 -17.38 -4.00 -2.42
C ILE A 34 -16.65 -4.49 -3.69
N SER A 35 -15.60 -5.29 -3.52
CA SER A 35 -14.88 -5.93 -4.62
C SER A 35 -15.55 -7.25 -5.06
N PRO A 36 -15.39 -7.69 -6.32
CA PRO A 36 -15.86 -9.01 -6.74
C PRO A 36 -15.28 -10.17 -5.92
N PHE A 37 -14.03 -10.08 -5.44
CA PHE A 37 -13.49 -11.11 -4.54
C PHE A 37 -14.23 -11.17 -3.22
N GLU A 38 -14.55 -10.02 -2.61
CA GLU A 38 -15.37 -9.97 -1.40
C GLU A 38 -16.76 -10.57 -1.63
N VAL A 39 -17.35 -10.38 -2.81
CA VAL A 39 -18.67 -10.95 -3.15
C VAL A 39 -18.65 -12.48 -3.25
N VAL A 40 -17.58 -13.06 -3.79
CA VAL A 40 -17.52 -14.50 -4.09
C VAL A 40 -16.93 -15.30 -2.93
N TYR A 41 -15.95 -14.73 -2.23
CA TYR A 41 -15.14 -15.43 -1.24
C TYR A 41 -15.23 -14.83 0.16
N ASP A 42 -16.00 -13.75 0.35
CA ASP A 42 -16.11 -13.01 1.60
C ASP A 42 -14.80 -12.33 2.08
N PHE A 43 -13.74 -12.33 1.26
CA PHE A 43 -12.50 -11.59 1.53
C PHE A 43 -11.82 -11.12 0.24
N ASN A 44 -11.01 -10.06 0.36
CA ASN A 44 -10.14 -9.61 -0.72
C ASN A 44 -8.71 -10.11 -0.47
N PRO A 45 -8.09 -10.88 -1.39
CA PRO A 45 -6.76 -11.43 -1.18
C PRO A 45 -5.69 -10.34 -1.03
N PHE A 46 -4.68 -10.61 -0.21
CA PHE A 46 -3.50 -9.77 -0.12
C PHE A 46 -2.72 -9.80 -1.44
N THR A 47 -2.26 -8.63 -1.84
CA THR A 47 -1.34 -8.49 -2.98
C THR A 47 0.08 -8.82 -2.53
N PRO A 48 0.98 -9.20 -3.46
CA PRO A 48 2.39 -9.39 -3.12
C PRO A 48 3.03 -8.16 -2.44
N LEU A 49 2.53 -6.95 -2.72
CA LEU A 49 3.00 -5.72 -2.07
C LEU A 49 2.64 -5.67 -0.58
N ASP A 50 1.48 -6.20 -0.19
CA ASP A 50 1.04 -6.26 1.21
C ASP A 50 1.87 -7.24 2.04
N LEU A 51 2.48 -8.23 1.38
CA LEU A 51 3.34 -9.24 2.00
C LEU A 51 4.80 -8.80 2.12
N ILE A 52 5.16 -7.63 1.59
CA ILE A 52 6.53 -7.11 1.72
C ILE A 52 6.78 -6.82 3.21
N PRO A 53 7.81 -7.46 3.82
CA PRO A 53 8.13 -7.20 5.21
C PRO A 53 8.45 -5.73 5.37
N HIS A 54 7.82 -5.09 6.36
CA HIS A 54 8.10 -3.70 6.66
C HIS A 54 9.61 -3.54 6.92
N PRO A 55 10.30 -2.62 6.21
CA PRO A 55 11.71 -2.40 6.47
C PRO A 55 11.85 -2.03 7.94
N ASN A 56 12.77 -2.70 8.65
CA ASN A 56 13.04 -2.39 10.05
C ASN A 56 13.55 -0.93 10.12
N THR A 57 12.67 -0.01 10.51
CA THR A 57 12.94 1.43 10.54
C THR A 57 14.11 1.77 11.48
N HIS A 58 14.41 0.90 12.47
CA HIS A 58 15.58 1.04 13.34
C HIS A 58 16.92 1.08 12.59
N HIS A 59 17.01 0.44 11.42
CA HIS A 59 18.23 0.48 10.62
C HIS A 59 18.39 1.81 9.85
N TYR A 60 17.29 2.52 9.59
CA TYR A 60 17.28 3.78 8.85
C TYR A 60 17.34 5.03 9.75
N PHE A 61 17.14 4.88 11.06
CA PHE A 61 17.28 6.00 11.99
C PHE A 61 18.76 6.34 12.19
N HIS A 62 19.16 7.52 11.74
CA HIS A 62 20.46 8.09 12.11
C HIS A 62 20.49 8.32 13.63
N LYS A 63 21.45 7.70 14.34
CA LYS A 63 21.53 7.75 15.81
C LYS A 63 21.47 9.19 16.35
N GLU A 64 22.17 10.12 15.72
CA GLU A 64 22.16 11.53 16.13
C GLU A 64 20.80 12.21 15.87
N GLY A 65 20.08 11.78 14.83
CA GLY A 65 18.75 12.29 14.51
C GLY A 65 17.73 11.92 15.59
N VAL A 66 17.80 10.69 16.10
CA VAL A 66 16.97 10.22 17.22
C VAL A 66 17.29 11.01 18.48
N SER A 67 18.58 11.13 18.85
CA SER A 67 18.99 11.91 20.02
C SER A 67 18.57 13.38 19.94
N LYS A 68 18.64 14.00 18.76
CA LYS A 68 18.19 15.38 18.55
C LYS A 68 16.67 15.51 18.69
N ALA A 69 15.90 14.56 18.15
CA ALA A 69 14.45 14.56 18.29
C ALA A 69 14.02 14.41 19.76
N ASP A 70 14.64 13.51 20.51
CA ASP A 70 14.37 13.33 21.94
C ASP A 70 14.72 14.57 22.76
N PHE A 71 15.83 15.23 22.43
CA PHE A 71 16.22 16.49 23.08
C PHE A 71 15.19 17.60 22.83
N LEU A 72 14.78 17.79 21.57
CA LEU A 72 13.77 18.81 21.21
C LEU A 72 12.42 18.53 21.88
N LYS A 73 12.03 17.25 21.98
CA LYS A 73 10.80 16.86 22.68
C LYS A 73 10.83 17.24 24.16
N LYS A 74 11.92 16.94 24.87
CA LYS A 74 12.11 17.33 26.28
C LYS A 74 12.10 18.84 26.48
N LEU A 75 12.73 19.58 25.57
CA LEU A 75 12.73 21.05 25.62
C LEU A 75 11.31 21.61 25.46
N HIS A 76 10.52 21.05 24.54
CA HIS A 76 9.14 21.46 24.33
C HIS A 76 8.22 21.15 25.52
N GLU A 77 8.38 19.97 26.13
CA GLU A 77 7.67 19.60 27.37
C GLU A 77 7.96 20.61 28.49
N GLY A 78 9.24 20.91 28.73
CA GLY A 78 9.63 21.92 29.73
C GLY A 78 9.09 23.32 29.43
N ALA A 79 9.03 23.73 28.16
CA ALA A 79 8.45 25.03 27.78
C ALA A 79 6.93 25.07 27.99
N LYS A 80 6.25 23.93 27.81
CA LYS A 80 4.80 23.80 28.02
C LYS A 80 4.42 23.83 29.50
N ASP A 81 5.28 23.30 30.38
CA ASP A 81 5.05 23.30 31.83
C ASP A 81 5.21 24.70 32.47
N HIS A 82 5.81 25.66 31.75
CA HIS A 82 6.00 27.05 32.19
C HIS A 82 4.98 28.03 31.59
N ILE A 83 3.91 27.53 30.95
CA ILE A 83 2.73 28.28 30.48
C ILE A 83 1.53 27.90 31.35
#